data_AF-A0A062VN36-F1
#
_entry.id   AF-A0A062VN36-F1
#
_cell.length_a   1.000
_cell.length_b   1.000
_cell.length_c   1.000
_cell.angle_alpha   90.00
_cell.angle_beta   90.00
_cell.angle_gamma   90.00
#
_symmetry.space_group_name_H-M   'P 1'
#
loop_
_entity.id
_entity.type
_entity.pdbx_description
1 polymer ?
#
loop_
_entity_poly.entity_id
_entity_poly.type
_entity_poly.pdbx_seq_one_letter_code
_entity_poly.pdbx_strand_id
1 'polypeptide(L)'
;MASFEELPTTSGPQRFDAVSRVEEVVTDILTMDLLHSSPAFLQRVLELAGAASPSEIVSIRRSVSDTSMGETDVELVIQLGSKRQAILIENKIRAPVMDRQFERYRMRGNAGKASGQWDDFCVILMSPQSYFDELDAEQKEYVDANLSYEMIVEFLASFSEHAFKRHIFQSAVAQFKKGYVRIADARMISFHQNYWALASAKFPQLRMMKPDVVGSDGSWIYFPPLYGDTNKVRLIHKFKGIGCELSVTTRRAEEIATALEPHLDVDMVVRSMKTAAYINIKTPALDHLAEFSVLESDLLISLQQLDRLRLFALNENVRGLINQHI
;
A
#
# COMPACT_ATOMS: atom_id res chain seq x y z
N MET A 1 17.79 39.55 35.74
CA MET A 1 18.88 38.91 34.98
C MET A 1 19.05 37.51 35.55
N ALA A 2 18.44 36.51 34.92
CA ALA A 2 18.69 35.11 35.25
C ALA A 2 19.77 34.60 34.31
N SER A 3 20.90 34.15 34.86
CA SER A 3 21.99 33.54 34.12
C SER A 3 21.53 32.19 33.59
N PHE A 4 21.56 32.02 32.27
CA PHE A 4 21.51 30.69 31.67
C PHE A 4 22.82 29.98 31.98
N GLU A 5 22.77 28.92 32.78
CA GLU A 5 23.87 27.96 32.90
C GLU A 5 24.07 27.31 31.53
N GLU A 6 25.30 27.40 31.01
CA GLU A 6 25.73 26.66 29.83
C GLU A 6 25.60 25.16 30.10
N LEU A 7 24.82 24.48 29.25
CA LEU A 7 24.73 23.02 29.27
C LEU A 7 26.12 22.42 28.95
N PRO A 8 26.55 21.37 29.65
CA PRO A 8 27.87 20.79 29.43
C PRO A 8 27.98 20.23 28.01
N THR A 9 28.99 20.67 27.27
CA THR A 9 29.39 20.10 25.98
C THR A 9 30.08 18.75 26.20
N THR A 10 29.30 17.68 26.34
CA THR A 10 29.85 16.32 26.34
C THR A 10 30.17 15.90 24.90
N SER A 11 31.41 16.14 24.47
CA SER A 11 32.00 15.69 23.21
C SER A 11 32.46 14.22 23.30
N GLY A 12 31.54 13.32 23.64
CA GLY A 12 31.68 11.88 23.41
C GLY A 12 30.82 11.45 22.22
N PRO A 13 31.16 10.37 21.48
CA PRO A 13 30.25 9.84 20.47
C PRO A 13 28.92 9.48 21.13
N GLN A 14 27.86 10.19 20.77
CA GLN A 14 26.51 9.87 21.23
C GLN A 14 26.18 8.44 20.81
N ARG A 15 25.97 7.57 21.80
CA ARG A 15 25.54 6.18 21.57
C ARG A 15 24.02 6.13 21.55
N PHE A 16 23.47 5.64 20.45
CA PHE A 16 22.02 5.49 20.24
C PHE A 16 21.56 4.04 20.41
N ASP A 17 22.27 3.27 21.25
CA ASP A 17 22.14 1.81 21.43
C ASP A 17 20.74 1.32 21.88
N ALA A 18 19.78 2.23 22.08
CA ALA A 18 18.42 1.93 22.53
C ALA A 18 17.45 1.53 21.41
N VAL A 19 17.76 1.78 20.13
CA VAL A 19 16.89 1.39 19.01
C VAL A 19 17.36 0.06 18.42
N SER A 20 16.88 -1.04 19.03
CA SER A 20 17.22 -2.40 18.61
C SER A 20 16.67 -2.79 17.24
N ARG A 21 15.63 -2.08 16.76
CA ARG A 21 14.94 -2.33 15.50
C ARG A 21 14.26 -1.06 14.98
N VAL A 22 14.39 -0.78 13.69
CA VAL A 22 13.73 0.36 13.04
C VAL A 22 12.55 -0.15 12.23
N GLU A 23 11.34 0.30 12.59
CA GLU A 23 10.12 0.03 11.82
C GLU A 23 9.86 1.18 10.84
N GLU A 24 9.17 0.88 9.72
CA GLU A 24 8.88 1.83 8.64
C GLU A 24 8.19 3.10 9.16
N VAL A 25 7.26 2.96 10.12
CA VAL A 25 6.58 4.09 10.76
C VAL A 25 7.54 5.13 11.38
N VAL A 26 8.70 4.69 11.90
CA VAL A 26 9.68 5.62 12.47
C VAL A 26 10.34 6.42 11.36
N THR A 27 10.75 5.75 10.28
CA THR A 27 11.32 6.42 9.11
C THR A 27 10.30 7.32 8.40
N ASP A 28 9.01 6.97 8.37
CA ASP A 28 7.95 7.82 7.83
C ASP A 28 7.89 9.16 8.59
N ILE A 29 7.80 9.08 9.92
CA ILE A 29 7.71 10.26 10.79
C ILE A 29 8.97 11.13 10.65
N LEU A 30 10.16 10.53 10.61
CA LEU A 30 11.39 11.28 10.42
C LEU A 30 11.47 11.93 9.03
N THR A 31 10.99 11.26 7.99
CA THR A 31 10.91 11.84 6.66
C THR A 31 9.91 13.00 6.62
N MET A 32 8.74 12.88 7.24
CA MET A 32 7.78 13.99 7.34
C MET A 32 8.38 15.20 8.07
N ASP A 33 9.08 14.96 9.18
CA ASP A 33 9.79 16.01 9.91
C ASP A 33 10.84 16.68 9.01
N LEU A 34 11.67 15.90 8.30
CA LEU A 34 12.67 16.45 7.38
C LEU A 34 12.06 17.24 6.22
N LEU A 35 10.95 16.75 5.63
CA LEU A 35 10.23 17.44 4.56
C LEU A 35 9.68 18.80 5.02
N HIS A 36 9.26 18.90 6.28
CA HIS A 36 8.74 20.14 6.85
C HIS A 36 9.84 21.07 7.35
N SER A 37 10.81 20.53 8.10
CA SER A 37 11.77 21.31 8.89
C SER A 37 13.05 21.64 8.14
N SER A 38 13.33 20.98 7.01
CA SER A 38 14.57 21.16 6.26
C SER A 38 14.29 21.53 4.80
N PRO A 39 14.34 22.83 4.44
CA PRO A 39 14.17 23.29 3.06
C PRO A 39 15.16 22.63 2.09
N ALA A 40 16.38 22.36 2.54
CA ALA A 40 17.39 21.66 1.75
C ALA A 40 17.01 20.21 1.46
N PHE A 41 16.44 19.50 2.45
CA PHE A 41 15.96 18.13 2.23
C PHE A 41 14.74 18.10 1.30
N LEU A 42 13.78 19.00 1.52
CA LEU A 42 12.63 19.14 0.64
C LEU A 42 13.08 19.36 -0.81
N GLN A 43 14.02 20.28 -1.04
CA GLN A 43 14.55 20.55 -2.38
C GLN A 43 15.16 19.29 -3.03
N ARG A 44 15.86 18.43 -2.28
CA ARG A 44 16.35 17.15 -2.79
C ARG A 44 15.23 16.21 -3.22
N VAL A 45 14.15 16.12 -2.43
CA VAL A 45 12.99 15.28 -2.78
C VAL A 45 12.26 15.82 -4.01
N LEU A 46 12.16 17.14 -4.15
CA LEU A 46 11.58 17.79 -5.33
C LEU A 46 12.40 17.53 -6.60
N GLU A 47 13.73 17.61 -6.50
CA GLU A 47 14.66 17.26 -7.59
C GLU A 47 14.45 15.81 -8.06
N LEU A 48 14.34 14.87 -7.12
CA LEU A 48 14.03 13.46 -7.44
C LEU A 48 12.66 13.31 -8.08
N ALA A 49 11.66 14.09 -7.64
CA ALA A 49 10.32 14.07 -8.21
C ALA A 49 10.21 14.76 -9.58
N GLY A 50 11.28 15.43 -10.06
CA GLY A 50 11.22 16.30 -11.23
C GLY A 50 10.32 17.53 -11.03
N ALA A 51 10.09 17.92 -9.78
CA ALA A 51 9.24 19.04 -9.41
C ALA A 51 10.02 20.34 -9.27
N ALA A 52 9.41 21.46 -9.62
CA ALA A 52 9.98 22.78 -9.34
C ALA A 52 9.83 23.14 -7.86
N SER A 53 10.57 24.17 -7.41
CA SER A 53 10.42 24.68 -6.04
C SER A 53 8.99 25.24 -5.83
N PRO A 54 8.29 24.81 -4.76
CA PRO A 54 6.89 25.18 -4.55
C PRO A 54 6.75 26.56 -3.92
N SER A 55 5.58 27.17 -4.13
CA SER A 55 5.18 28.37 -3.38
C SER A 55 4.80 28.02 -1.95
N GLU A 56 4.24 26.84 -1.72
CA GLU A 56 3.88 26.33 -0.39
C GLU A 56 3.78 24.80 -0.36
N ILE A 57 3.94 24.24 0.83
CA ILE A 57 3.53 22.86 1.14
C ILE A 57 2.06 22.90 1.57
N VAL A 58 1.19 22.30 0.78
CA VAL A 58 -0.25 22.24 1.05
C VAL A 58 -0.54 21.24 2.17
N SER A 59 0.09 20.07 2.13
CA SER A 59 -0.06 19.07 3.20
C SER A 59 1.08 18.06 3.23
N ILE A 60 1.34 17.52 4.41
CA ILE A 60 2.15 16.32 4.64
C ILE A 60 1.33 15.38 5.49
N ARG A 61 1.01 14.19 4.96
CA ARG A 61 0.14 13.21 5.61
C ARG A 61 0.80 11.84 5.64
N ARG A 62 0.42 11.01 6.61
CA ARG A 62 0.94 9.65 6.82
C ARG A 62 -0.17 8.63 6.77
N SER A 63 0.08 7.42 6.27
CA SER A 63 -0.91 6.33 6.17
C SER A 63 -2.25 6.80 5.60
N VAL A 64 -2.21 7.51 4.48
CA VAL A 64 -3.45 8.08 3.94
C VAL A 64 -4.22 6.98 3.21
N SER A 65 -5.38 6.61 3.73
CA SER A 65 -6.28 5.60 3.16
C SER A 65 -7.66 6.18 2.88
N ASP A 66 -7.76 7.23 2.04
CA ASP A 66 -9.04 7.90 1.75
C ASP A 66 -9.94 7.09 0.79
N THR A 67 -9.41 6.06 0.12
CA THR A 67 -10.18 5.26 -0.85
C THR A 67 -9.73 3.80 -0.90
N SER A 68 -10.54 2.97 -1.56
CA SER A 68 -10.26 1.58 -1.95
C SER A 68 -9.04 1.38 -2.87
N MET A 69 -8.23 2.41 -3.10
CA MET A 69 -7.21 2.40 -4.15
C MET A 69 -5.80 2.18 -3.62
N GLY A 70 -5.62 2.24 -2.30
CA GLY A 70 -4.35 1.97 -1.64
C GLY A 70 -4.01 2.99 -0.55
N GLU A 71 -3.24 2.53 0.43
CA GLU A 71 -2.59 3.35 1.45
C GLU A 71 -1.30 3.93 0.86
N THR A 72 -1.01 5.18 1.23
CA THR A 72 0.27 5.85 0.99
C THR A 72 0.95 6.12 2.31
N ASP A 73 2.19 5.62 2.45
CA ASP A 73 2.96 5.74 3.70
C ASP A 73 3.22 7.19 4.04
N VAL A 74 3.76 7.97 3.10
CA VAL A 74 3.89 9.43 3.21
C VAL A 74 3.38 10.12 1.95
N GLU A 75 2.46 11.07 2.13
CA GLU A 75 1.90 11.89 1.07
C GLU A 75 2.31 13.35 1.29
N LEU A 76 2.99 13.92 0.29
CA LEU A 76 3.34 15.34 0.25
C LEU A 76 2.57 16.00 -0.90
N VAL A 77 1.78 17.03 -0.60
CA VAL A 77 1.12 17.86 -1.64
C VAL A 77 1.73 19.25 -1.61
N ILE A 78 2.18 19.71 -2.77
CA ILE A 78 2.82 21.01 -2.95
C ILE A 78 2.06 21.87 -3.96
N GLN A 79 2.17 23.18 -3.81
CA GLN A 79 1.61 24.15 -4.74
C GLN A 79 2.69 24.68 -5.69
N LEU A 80 2.43 24.56 -7.00
CA LEU A 80 3.26 25.03 -8.11
C LEU A 80 2.48 26.05 -8.94
N GLY A 81 2.54 27.32 -8.55
CA GLY A 81 1.73 28.37 -9.17
C GLY A 81 0.25 28.11 -8.92
N SER A 82 -0.54 27.86 -9.97
CA SER A 82 -1.96 27.49 -9.86
C SER A 82 -2.21 25.98 -9.75
N LYS A 83 -1.19 25.13 -9.93
CA LYS A 83 -1.32 23.67 -9.93
C LYS A 83 -0.87 23.06 -8.62
N ARG A 84 -1.49 21.94 -8.23
CA ARG A 84 -1.07 21.07 -7.14
C ARG A 84 -0.38 19.83 -7.68
N GLN A 85 0.75 19.46 -7.09
CA GLN A 85 1.42 18.20 -7.38
C GLN A 85 1.51 17.35 -6.10
N ALA A 86 1.17 16.08 -6.22
CA ALA A 86 1.35 15.11 -5.13
C ALA A 86 2.64 14.30 -5.33
N ILE A 87 3.37 14.08 -4.25
CA ILE A 87 4.50 13.17 -4.18
C ILE A 87 4.07 12.05 -3.22
N LEU A 88 3.83 10.87 -3.80
CA LEU A 88 3.36 9.68 -3.10
C LEU A 88 4.56 8.81 -2.78
N ILE A 89 4.95 8.75 -1.51
CA ILE A 89 6.14 8.02 -1.06
C ILE A 89 5.69 6.70 -0.46
N GLU A 90 6.10 5.59 -1.08
CA GLU A 90 6.03 4.23 -0.52
C GLU A 90 7.32 3.98 0.26
N ASN A 91 7.22 3.50 1.49
CA ASN A 91 8.38 3.23 2.33
C ASN A 91 8.61 1.72 2.47
N LYS A 92 9.88 1.30 2.31
CA LYS A 92 10.29 -0.10 2.43
C LYS A 92 11.62 -0.25 3.14
N ILE A 93 11.60 -0.85 4.32
CA ILE A 93 12.81 -1.35 5.00
C ILE A 93 13.00 -2.83 4.71
N ARG A 94 11.92 -3.63 4.71
CA ARG A 94 12.01 -5.08 4.88
C ARG A 94 11.03 -5.93 4.10
N ALA A 95 9.82 -5.44 3.83
CA ALA A 95 8.77 -6.26 3.23
C ALA A 95 9.26 -6.83 1.88
N PRO A 96 9.15 -8.14 1.62
CA PRO A 96 9.52 -8.70 0.32
C PRO A 96 8.66 -8.03 -0.77
N VAL A 97 9.25 -7.89 -1.95
CA VAL A 97 8.57 -7.32 -3.11
C VAL A 97 7.34 -8.18 -3.42
N MET A 98 6.15 -7.58 -3.31
CA MET A 98 4.88 -8.24 -3.63
C MET A 98 4.42 -7.87 -5.03
N ASP A 99 3.85 -8.85 -5.75
CA ASP A 99 3.27 -8.63 -7.08
C ASP A 99 2.28 -7.46 -7.08
N ARG A 100 2.48 -6.51 -8.01
CA ARG A 100 1.61 -5.33 -8.26
C ARG A 100 1.52 -4.33 -7.10
N GLN A 101 2.43 -4.34 -6.13
CA GLN A 101 2.40 -3.42 -4.99
C GLN A 101 2.41 -1.93 -5.39
N PHE A 102 3.23 -1.59 -6.39
CA PHE A 102 3.38 -0.21 -6.88
C PHE A 102 2.26 0.25 -7.82
N GLU A 103 1.53 -0.69 -8.45
CA GLU A 103 0.37 -0.36 -9.29
C GLU A 103 -0.70 0.41 -8.49
N ARG A 104 -0.87 0.06 -7.20
CA ARG A 104 -1.80 0.74 -6.28
C ARG A 104 -1.49 2.23 -6.13
N TYR A 105 -0.21 2.60 -6.09
CA TYR A 105 0.21 3.99 -5.97
C TYR A 105 -0.13 4.79 -7.23
N ARG A 106 0.00 4.18 -8.42
CA ARG A 106 -0.49 4.79 -9.67
C ARG A 106 -2.01 4.93 -9.68
N MET A 107 -2.74 3.90 -9.23
CA MET A 107 -4.20 3.95 -9.14
C MET A 107 -4.65 5.11 -8.23
N ARG A 108 -4.03 5.24 -7.06
CA ARG A 108 -4.29 6.34 -6.13
C ARG A 108 -3.97 7.70 -6.74
N GLY A 109 -2.79 7.84 -7.34
CA GLY A 109 -2.38 9.07 -8.02
C GLY A 109 -3.39 9.52 -9.07
N ASN A 110 -3.84 8.59 -9.91
CA ASN A 110 -4.87 8.85 -10.93
C ASN A 110 -6.23 9.18 -10.33
N ALA A 111 -6.63 8.53 -9.24
CA ALA A 111 -7.87 8.85 -8.53
C ALA A 111 -7.86 10.26 -7.92
N GLY A 112 -6.72 10.68 -7.35
CA GLY A 112 -6.55 12.05 -6.85
C GLY A 112 -6.61 13.10 -7.96
N LYS A 113 -6.04 12.81 -9.14
CA LYS A 113 -6.22 13.65 -10.34
C LYS A 113 -7.69 13.74 -10.75
N ALA A 114 -8.37 12.59 -10.87
CA ALA A 114 -9.76 12.54 -11.28
C ALA A 114 -10.73 13.24 -10.31
N SER A 115 -10.39 13.30 -9.01
CA SER A 115 -11.17 13.98 -7.98
C SER A 115 -10.76 15.43 -7.71
N GLY A 116 -9.76 15.96 -8.43
CA GLY A 116 -9.28 17.34 -8.26
C GLY A 116 -8.49 17.59 -6.97
N GLN A 117 -7.97 16.53 -6.34
CA GLN A 117 -7.09 16.67 -5.16
C GLN A 117 -5.74 17.29 -5.56
N TRP A 118 -5.22 16.89 -6.71
CA TRP A 118 -4.01 17.42 -7.34
C TRP A 118 -4.12 17.37 -8.86
N ASP A 119 -3.33 18.18 -9.56
CA ASP A 119 -3.27 18.21 -11.03
C ASP A 119 -2.31 17.17 -11.58
N ASP A 120 -1.27 16.82 -10.81
CA ASP A 120 -0.31 15.79 -11.19
C ASP A 120 0.27 15.05 -9.99
N PHE A 121 0.93 13.92 -10.23
CA PHE A 121 1.59 13.17 -9.16
C PHE A 121 2.86 12.46 -9.60
N CYS A 122 3.70 12.15 -8.61
CA CYS A 122 4.92 11.35 -8.73
C CYS A 122 4.91 10.25 -7.66
N VAL A 123 5.38 9.06 -7.98
CA VAL A 123 5.53 7.92 -7.07
C VAL A 123 7.00 7.71 -6.76
N ILE A 124 7.38 7.90 -5.49
CA ILE A 124 8.75 7.69 -5.01
C ILE A 124 8.76 6.44 -4.14
N LEU A 125 9.72 5.55 -4.38
CA LEU A 125 10.06 4.50 -3.43
C LEU A 125 11.14 5.01 -2.48
N MET A 126 10.88 4.97 -1.18
CA MET A 126 11.86 5.26 -0.14
C MET A 126 12.33 3.95 0.48
N SER A 127 13.55 3.53 0.17
CA SER A 127 14.05 2.20 0.56
C SER A 127 15.59 2.14 0.60
N PRO A 128 16.23 1.10 1.16
CA PRO A 128 17.65 0.84 0.88
C PRO A 128 17.86 0.72 -0.63
N GLN A 129 18.97 1.25 -1.17
CA GLN A 129 19.22 1.21 -2.63
C GLN A 129 19.14 -0.22 -3.20
N SER A 130 19.71 -1.18 -2.47
CA SER A 130 19.66 -2.60 -2.83
C SER A 130 18.25 -3.18 -2.95
N TYR A 131 17.26 -2.67 -2.22
CA TYR A 131 15.85 -3.07 -2.38
C TYR A 131 15.30 -2.64 -3.74
N PHE A 132 15.56 -1.40 -4.15
CA PHE A 132 15.16 -0.90 -5.47
C PHE A 132 15.86 -1.63 -6.61
N ASP A 133 17.13 -2.00 -6.43
CA ASP A 133 17.90 -2.73 -7.43
C ASP A 133 17.32 -4.13 -7.70
N GLU A 134 16.78 -4.79 -6.67
CA GLU A 134 16.12 -6.10 -6.72
C GLU A 134 14.76 -6.08 -7.45
N LEU A 135 14.14 -4.92 -7.66
CA LEU A 135 12.88 -4.83 -8.41
C LEU A 135 13.07 -5.26 -9.87
N ASP A 136 12.09 -6.00 -10.39
CA ASP A 136 12.03 -6.33 -11.81
C ASP A 136 11.67 -5.10 -12.66
N ALA A 137 11.77 -5.26 -13.99
CA ALA A 137 11.51 -4.16 -14.93
C ALA A 137 10.05 -3.68 -14.87
N GLU A 138 9.08 -4.59 -14.71
CA GLU A 138 7.65 -4.25 -14.66
C GLU A 138 7.33 -3.43 -13.41
N GLN A 139 7.88 -3.81 -12.26
CA GLN A 139 7.75 -3.09 -11.00
C GLN A 139 8.37 -1.69 -11.05
N LYS A 140 9.55 -1.56 -11.68
CA LYS A 140 10.23 -0.28 -11.85
C LYS A 140 9.42 0.71 -12.71
N GLU A 141 8.59 0.26 -13.65
CA GLU A 141 7.72 1.16 -14.43
C GLU A 141 6.71 1.94 -13.57
N TYR A 142 6.33 1.39 -12.41
CA TYR A 142 5.38 2.02 -11.51
C TYR A 142 6.00 3.01 -10.53
N VAL A 143 7.33 3.12 -10.47
CA VAL A 143 8.08 4.00 -9.58
C VAL A 143 8.83 5.04 -10.40
N ASP A 144 8.62 6.33 -10.13
CA ASP A 144 9.28 7.41 -10.88
C ASP A 144 10.71 7.65 -10.39
N ALA A 145 10.96 7.49 -9.09
CA ALA A 145 12.28 7.67 -8.49
C ALA A 145 12.46 6.85 -7.21
N ASN A 146 13.73 6.59 -6.86
CA ASN A 146 14.10 5.99 -5.58
C ASN A 146 14.73 7.06 -4.67
N LEU A 147 14.14 7.33 -3.50
CA LEU A 147 14.76 8.07 -2.41
C LEU A 147 15.45 7.07 -1.49
N SER A 148 16.70 6.73 -1.79
CA SER A 148 17.40 5.72 -1.00
C SER A 148 17.70 6.18 0.42
N TYR A 149 17.65 5.27 1.38
CA TYR A 149 18.09 5.57 2.74
C TYR A 149 19.56 5.98 2.80
N GLU A 150 20.40 5.47 1.90
CA GLU A 150 21.79 5.89 1.75
C GLU A 150 21.89 7.37 1.39
N MET A 151 21.06 7.88 0.46
CA MET A 151 20.99 9.31 0.14
C MET A 151 20.54 10.14 1.34
N ILE A 152 19.56 9.66 2.11
CA ILE A 152 19.11 10.34 3.34
C ILE A 152 20.26 10.36 4.37
N VAL A 153 20.97 9.26 4.56
CA VAL A 153 22.11 9.18 5.48
C VAL A 153 23.25 10.12 5.07
N GLU A 154 23.55 10.22 3.77
CA GLU A 154 24.55 11.14 3.24
C GLU A 154 24.14 12.60 3.45
N PHE A 155 22.88 12.94 3.16
CA PHE A 155 22.33 14.26 3.44
C PHE A 155 22.49 14.63 4.93
N LEU A 156 22.03 13.76 5.83
CA LEU A 156 22.07 14.00 7.27
C LEU A 156 23.50 14.02 7.84
N ALA A 157 24.48 13.45 7.14
CA ALA A 157 25.88 13.46 7.58
C ALA A 157 26.48 14.88 7.65
N SER A 158 25.90 15.83 6.92
CA SER A 158 26.33 17.23 6.90
C SER A 158 25.86 18.04 8.11
N PHE A 159 24.99 17.46 8.96
CA PHE A 159 24.32 18.16 10.06
C PHE A 159 24.47 17.39 11.37
N SER A 160 25.29 17.91 12.29
CA SER A 160 25.60 17.23 13.56
C SER A 160 24.35 17.01 14.44
N GLU A 161 23.40 17.94 14.41
CA GLU A 161 22.11 17.91 15.08
C GLU A 161 21.18 16.80 14.56
N HIS A 162 21.47 16.24 13.40
CA HIS A 162 20.74 15.12 12.81
C HIS A 162 21.35 13.76 13.12
N ALA A 163 22.32 13.67 14.05
CA ALA A 163 22.99 12.42 14.42
C ALA A 163 22.01 11.29 14.77
N PHE A 164 20.93 11.59 15.51
CA PHE A 164 19.91 10.60 15.83
C PHE A 164 19.13 10.13 14.58
N LYS A 165 18.63 11.08 13.77
CA LYS A 165 17.90 10.74 12.52
C LYS A 165 18.78 9.90 11.60
N ARG A 166 20.04 10.29 11.44
CA ARG A 166 21.04 9.57 10.65
C ARG A 166 21.22 8.15 11.17
N HIS A 167 21.34 7.98 12.49
CA HIS A 167 21.47 6.66 13.10
C HIS A 167 20.26 5.75 12.81
N ILE A 168 19.04 6.29 12.80
CA ILE A 168 17.83 5.53 12.47
C ILE A 168 17.88 5.02 11.01
N PHE A 169 18.17 5.88 10.03
CA PHE A 169 18.27 5.45 8.63
C PHE A 169 19.47 4.49 8.40
N GLN A 170 20.60 4.70 9.07
CA GLN A 170 21.73 3.76 9.04
C GLN A 170 21.33 2.38 9.58
N SER A 171 20.56 2.35 10.67
CA SER A 171 20.06 1.12 11.27
C SER A 171 19.06 0.42 10.37
N ALA A 172 18.20 1.16 9.65
CA ALA A 172 17.29 0.61 8.65
C ALA A 172 18.06 -0.06 7.48
N VAL A 173 19.10 0.59 6.94
CA VAL A 173 19.98 0.00 5.92
C VAL A 173 20.68 -1.27 6.43
N ALA A 174 21.26 -1.21 7.64
CA ALA A 174 21.93 -2.36 8.24
C ALA A 174 20.96 -3.52 8.50
N GLN A 175 19.71 -3.20 8.85
CA GLN A 175 18.66 -4.17 9.08
C GLN A 175 18.23 -4.88 7.79
N PHE A 176 18.12 -4.18 6.66
CA PHE A 176 17.86 -4.81 5.36
C PHE A 176 18.98 -5.80 4.98
N LYS A 177 20.24 -5.39 5.15
CA LYS A 177 21.42 -6.24 4.84
C LYS A 177 21.50 -7.53 5.65
N LYS A 178 20.91 -7.57 6.84
CA LYS A 178 20.85 -8.80 7.67
C LYS A 178 19.86 -9.83 7.11
N GLY A 179 19.12 -9.49 6.06
CA GLY A 179 18.11 -10.34 5.44
C GLY A 179 16.76 -10.22 6.14
N TYR A 180 15.69 -10.38 5.36
CA TYR A 180 14.33 -10.41 5.86
C TYR A 180 14.10 -11.69 6.68
N VAL A 181 14.13 -11.55 8.01
CA VAL A 181 13.52 -12.56 8.89
C VAL A 181 12.04 -12.21 8.96
N ARG A 182 11.21 -13.06 8.33
CA ARG A 182 9.74 -12.95 8.31
C ARG A 182 9.23 -13.07 9.74
N ILE A 183 9.04 -11.93 10.41
CA ILE A 183 8.46 -11.92 11.74
C ILE A 183 6.96 -12.04 11.53
N ALA A 184 6.48 -13.27 11.73
CA ALA A 184 5.09 -13.59 11.92
C ALA A 184 4.39 -12.49 12.73
N ASP A 185 3.50 -11.72 12.11
CA ASP A 185 2.54 -10.95 12.87
C ASP A 185 1.53 -11.97 13.41
N ALA A 186 1.71 -12.35 14.68
CA ALA A 186 0.90 -13.37 15.32
C ALA A 186 -0.60 -13.05 15.23
N ARG A 187 -0.98 -11.76 15.24
CA ARG A 187 -2.37 -11.34 15.11
C ARG A 187 -2.86 -11.47 13.68
N MET A 188 -2.08 -11.04 12.69
CA MET A 188 -2.45 -11.20 11.27
C MET A 188 -2.55 -12.68 10.87
N ILE A 189 -1.62 -13.51 11.34
CA ILE A 189 -1.64 -14.95 11.12
C ILE A 189 -2.84 -15.58 11.82
N SER A 190 -3.11 -15.24 13.08
CA SER A 190 -4.29 -15.73 13.80
C SER A 190 -5.59 -15.31 13.10
N PHE A 191 -5.68 -14.07 12.63
CA PHE A 191 -6.83 -13.58 11.87
C PHE A 191 -7.03 -14.41 10.59
N HIS A 192 -5.98 -14.61 9.79
CA HIS A 192 -6.06 -15.40 8.57
C HIS A 192 -6.42 -16.86 8.83
N GLN A 193 -5.88 -17.46 9.89
CA GLN A 193 -6.20 -18.84 10.30
C GLN A 193 -7.67 -18.98 10.72
N ASN A 194 -8.18 -18.05 11.52
CA ASN A 194 -9.58 -18.03 11.95
C ASN A 194 -10.52 -17.76 10.77
N TYR A 195 -10.14 -16.84 9.87
CA TYR A 195 -10.85 -16.59 8.62
C TYR A 195 -10.95 -17.88 7.81
N TRP A 196 -9.82 -18.54 7.55
CA TRP A 196 -9.77 -19.78 6.79
C TRP A 196 -10.62 -20.88 7.44
N ALA A 197 -10.57 -21.02 8.76
CA ALA A 197 -11.37 -22.00 9.49
C ALA A 197 -12.87 -21.75 9.29
N LEU A 198 -13.32 -20.49 9.44
CA LEU A 198 -14.71 -20.11 9.24
C LEU A 198 -15.17 -20.31 7.79
N ALA A 199 -14.36 -19.85 6.83
CA ALA A 199 -14.63 -20.01 5.40
C ALA A 199 -14.70 -21.49 5.00
N SER A 200 -13.79 -22.32 5.49
CA SER A 200 -13.77 -23.76 5.21
C SER A 200 -14.97 -24.49 5.83
N ALA A 201 -15.43 -24.05 7.01
CA ALA A 201 -16.55 -24.66 7.71
C ALA A 201 -17.92 -24.24 7.15
N LYS A 202 -18.09 -22.96 6.80
CA LYS A 202 -19.39 -22.38 6.41
C LYS A 202 -19.54 -22.17 4.91
N PHE A 203 -18.45 -21.97 4.18
CA PHE A 203 -18.42 -21.68 2.74
C PHE A 203 -17.37 -22.54 2.00
N PRO A 204 -17.38 -23.88 2.14
CA PRO A 204 -16.36 -24.76 1.53
C PRO A 204 -16.27 -24.63 0.00
N GLN A 205 -17.35 -24.20 -0.66
CA GLN A 205 -17.41 -23.91 -2.10
C GLN A 205 -16.47 -22.78 -2.55
N LEU A 206 -16.08 -21.88 -1.65
CA LEU A 206 -15.11 -20.82 -1.94
C LEU A 206 -13.67 -21.35 -1.99
N ARG A 207 -13.39 -22.51 -1.38
CA ARG A 207 -12.09 -23.21 -1.45
C ARG A 207 -10.90 -22.33 -1.04
N MET A 208 -11.06 -21.48 -0.03
CA MET A 208 -9.97 -20.64 0.45
C MET A 208 -8.76 -21.52 0.82
N MET A 209 -7.59 -21.16 0.30
CA MET A 209 -6.35 -21.86 0.62
C MET A 209 -5.95 -21.59 2.06
N LYS A 210 -5.43 -22.61 2.75
CA LYS A 210 -4.94 -22.46 4.12
C LYS A 210 -3.76 -21.48 4.12
N PRO A 211 -3.79 -20.42 4.94
CA PRO A 211 -2.69 -19.46 5.01
C PRO A 211 -1.46 -20.12 5.60
N ASP A 212 -0.29 -19.81 5.04
CA ASP A 212 1.01 -20.22 5.57
C ASP A 212 1.60 -19.07 6.41
N VAL A 213 2.53 -18.28 5.88
CA VAL A 213 3.01 -17.06 6.55
C VAL A 213 2.43 -15.81 5.90
N VAL A 214 1.78 -14.97 6.70
CA VAL A 214 1.15 -13.71 6.25
C VAL A 214 1.88 -12.52 6.88
N GLY A 215 2.27 -11.54 6.05
CA GLY A 215 2.86 -10.28 6.50
C GLY A 215 1.79 -9.28 6.97
N SER A 216 2.20 -8.21 7.67
CA SER A 216 1.31 -7.15 8.20
C SER A 216 0.45 -6.45 7.14
N ASP A 217 0.85 -6.52 5.86
CA ASP A 217 0.15 -5.90 4.74
C ASP A 217 -0.88 -6.81 4.06
N GLY A 218 -1.12 -8.01 4.61
CA GLY A 218 -2.03 -9.05 4.10
C GLY A 218 -3.52 -8.69 4.14
N SER A 219 -3.88 -7.45 3.81
CA SER A 219 -5.27 -6.94 3.85
C SER A 219 -6.19 -7.50 2.76
N TRP A 220 -5.63 -8.26 1.82
CA TRP A 220 -6.32 -8.80 0.65
C TRP A 220 -6.25 -10.33 0.68
N ILE A 221 -7.42 -10.96 0.67
CA ILE A 221 -7.56 -12.41 0.65
C ILE A 221 -7.96 -12.83 -0.75
N TYR A 222 -7.06 -13.56 -1.41
CA TYR A 222 -7.29 -14.08 -2.76
C TYR A 222 -7.83 -15.50 -2.71
N PHE A 223 -8.92 -15.73 -3.43
CA PHE A 223 -9.49 -17.06 -3.60
C PHE A 223 -8.92 -17.74 -4.85
N PRO A 224 -9.04 -19.07 -4.96
CA PRO A 224 -8.68 -19.78 -6.17
C PRO A 224 -9.42 -19.25 -7.40
N PRO A 225 -8.86 -19.44 -8.60
CA PRO A 225 -9.56 -19.12 -9.83
C PRO A 225 -10.90 -19.84 -9.94
N LEU A 226 -11.90 -19.15 -10.48
CA LEU A 226 -13.23 -19.72 -10.68
C LEU A 226 -13.31 -20.58 -11.95
N TYR A 227 -12.51 -20.26 -12.97
CA TYR A 227 -12.55 -20.90 -14.27
C TYR A 227 -11.27 -21.68 -14.54
N GLY A 228 -11.30 -23.00 -14.30
CA GLY A 228 -10.20 -23.92 -14.61
C GLY A 228 -8.83 -23.40 -14.16
N ASP A 229 -7.78 -23.73 -14.92
CA ASP A 229 -6.41 -23.29 -14.63
C ASP A 229 -6.09 -21.87 -15.13
N THR A 230 -7.11 -21.03 -15.41
CA THR A 230 -6.89 -19.64 -15.81
C THR A 230 -6.93 -18.72 -14.60
N ASN A 231 -5.81 -18.09 -14.27
CA ASN A 231 -5.75 -17.05 -13.21
C ASN A 231 -6.52 -15.76 -13.57
N LYS A 232 -7.33 -15.78 -14.64
CA LYS A 232 -8.01 -14.60 -15.19
C LYS A 232 -9.27 -14.22 -14.43
N VAL A 233 -9.96 -15.17 -13.79
CA VAL A 233 -11.24 -14.90 -13.09
C VAL A 233 -11.15 -15.40 -11.67
N ARG A 234 -11.19 -14.48 -10.70
CA ARG A 234 -11.02 -14.83 -9.28
C ARG A 234 -11.77 -13.90 -8.34
N LEU A 235 -12.02 -14.39 -7.12
CA LEU A 235 -12.59 -13.59 -6.04
C LEU A 235 -11.47 -13.02 -5.15
N ILE A 236 -11.70 -11.83 -4.63
CA ILE A 236 -10.80 -11.12 -3.73
C ILE A 236 -11.65 -10.49 -2.61
N HIS A 237 -11.22 -10.63 -1.36
CA HIS A 237 -11.77 -9.85 -0.24
C HIS A 237 -10.71 -8.88 0.26
N LYS A 238 -10.98 -7.59 0.05
CA LYS A 238 -10.13 -6.48 0.48
C LYS A 238 -10.74 -5.87 1.75
N PHE A 239 -10.42 -6.47 2.89
CA PHE A 239 -11.19 -6.30 4.12
C PHE A 239 -10.94 -4.97 4.87
N LYS A 240 -9.93 -4.17 4.49
CA LYS A 240 -9.69 -2.83 5.08
C LYS A 240 -10.60 -1.72 4.52
N GLY A 241 -11.76 -2.05 3.93
CA GLY A 241 -12.79 -1.05 3.58
C GLY A 241 -13.28 -1.01 2.13
N ILE A 242 -12.88 -1.97 1.30
CA ILE A 242 -13.37 -2.07 -0.09
C ILE A 242 -14.51 -3.08 -0.16
N GLY A 243 -14.30 -4.23 0.47
CA GLY A 243 -15.20 -5.35 0.47
C GLY A 243 -14.81 -6.41 -0.54
N CYS A 244 -15.80 -7.03 -1.17
CA CYS A 244 -15.62 -8.23 -1.98
C CYS A 244 -15.60 -7.88 -3.47
N GLU A 245 -14.72 -8.53 -4.22
CA GLU A 245 -14.53 -8.28 -5.64
C GLU A 245 -14.49 -9.59 -6.44
N LEU A 246 -15.12 -9.57 -7.61
CA LEU A 246 -14.81 -10.46 -8.72
C LEU A 246 -13.87 -9.72 -9.66
N SER A 247 -12.66 -10.24 -9.85
CA SER A 247 -11.67 -9.71 -10.77
C SER A 247 -11.66 -10.53 -12.06
N VAL A 248 -11.72 -9.85 -13.20
CA VAL A 248 -11.57 -10.41 -14.54
C VAL A 248 -10.39 -9.74 -15.23
N THR A 249 -9.27 -10.46 -15.37
CA THR A 249 -8.06 -9.97 -16.07
C THR A 249 -8.25 -10.06 -17.58
N THR A 250 -8.20 -8.93 -18.26
CA THR A 250 -8.35 -8.82 -19.71
C THR A 250 -7.86 -7.46 -20.22
N ARG A 251 -7.44 -7.39 -21.49
CA ARG A 251 -7.16 -6.13 -22.19
C ARG A 251 -8.42 -5.44 -22.74
N ARG A 252 -9.59 -6.11 -22.65
CA ARG A 252 -10.90 -5.63 -23.13
C ARG A 252 -11.82 -5.28 -21.95
N ALA A 253 -11.26 -4.64 -20.93
CA ALA A 253 -11.93 -4.41 -19.65
C ALA A 253 -13.15 -3.47 -19.75
N GLU A 254 -13.12 -2.50 -20.66
CA GLU A 254 -14.26 -1.61 -20.89
C GLU A 254 -15.41 -2.35 -21.57
N GLU A 255 -15.13 -3.13 -22.61
CA GLU A 255 -16.12 -3.92 -23.33
C GLU A 255 -16.83 -4.93 -22.41
N ILE A 256 -16.08 -5.65 -21.58
CA ILE A 256 -16.68 -6.60 -20.63
C ILE A 256 -17.47 -5.87 -19.53
N ALA A 257 -17.03 -4.69 -19.08
CA ALA A 257 -17.77 -3.92 -18.09
C ALA A 257 -19.13 -3.49 -18.63
N THR A 258 -19.17 -2.96 -19.84
CA THR A 258 -20.42 -2.61 -20.55
C THR A 258 -21.31 -3.83 -20.77
N ALA A 259 -20.72 -4.98 -21.14
CA ALA A 259 -21.49 -6.20 -21.36
C ALA A 259 -22.12 -6.75 -20.07
N LEU A 260 -21.44 -6.59 -18.92
CA LEU A 260 -21.91 -7.07 -17.62
C LEU A 260 -22.92 -6.14 -16.94
N GLU A 261 -22.93 -4.85 -17.28
CA GLU A 261 -23.79 -3.82 -16.65
C GLU A 261 -25.28 -4.21 -16.55
N PRO A 262 -25.92 -4.78 -17.59
CA PRO A 262 -27.34 -5.18 -17.52
C PRO A 262 -27.61 -6.39 -16.61
N HIS A 263 -26.57 -7.09 -16.17
CA HIS A 263 -26.66 -8.31 -15.37
C HIS A 263 -26.35 -8.07 -13.89
N LEU A 264 -25.84 -6.89 -13.53
CA LEU A 264 -25.46 -6.57 -12.16
C LEU A 264 -26.68 -6.56 -11.23
N ASP A 265 -26.50 -7.10 -10.03
CA ASP A 265 -27.45 -6.85 -8.96
C ASP A 265 -27.35 -5.39 -8.47
N VAL A 266 -28.40 -4.90 -7.78
CA VAL A 266 -28.55 -3.49 -7.36
C VAL A 266 -27.38 -2.89 -6.57
N ASP A 267 -26.63 -3.71 -5.83
CA ASP A 267 -25.51 -3.33 -4.98
C ASP A 267 -24.14 -3.71 -5.57
N MET A 268 -24.12 -4.28 -6.77
CA MET A 268 -22.89 -4.55 -7.51
C MET A 268 -22.46 -3.32 -8.31
N VAL A 269 -21.18 -2.98 -8.20
CA VAL A 269 -20.59 -1.87 -8.97
C VAL A 269 -19.49 -2.41 -9.86
N VAL A 270 -19.61 -2.18 -11.17
CA VAL A 270 -18.56 -2.53 -12.13
C VAL A 270 -17.56 -1.39 -12.29
N ARG A 271 -16.27 -1.73 -12.38
CA ARG A 271 -15.17 -0.80 -12.66
C ARG A 271 -14.21 -1.42 -13.66
N SER A 272 -13.84 -0.69 -14.70
CA SER A 272 -12.84 -1.09 -15.68
C SER A 272 -11.50 -0.40 -15.42
N MET A 273 -10.41 -1.11 -15.72
CA MET A 273 -9.02 -0.66 -15.71
C MET A 273 -8.35 -1.13 -17.00
N LYS A 274 -7.13 -0.67 -17.29
CA LYS A 274 -6.41 -1.04 -18.54
C LYS A 274 -6.28 -2.56 -18.76
N THR A 275 -6.15 -3.34 -17.69
CA THR A 275 -5.83 -4.78 -17.74
C THR A 275 -6.81 -5.67 -16.97
N ALA A 276 -7.88 -5.10 -16.40
CA ALA A 276 -8.88 -5.86 -15.66
C ALA A 276 -10.21 -5.12 -15.54
N ALA A 277 -11.30 -5.88 -15.43
CA ALA A 277 -12.59 -5.41 -14.94
C ALA A 277 -12.85 -5.99 -13.54
N TYR A 278 -13.51 -5.22 -12.70
CA TYR A 278 -13.87 -5.59 -11.34
C TYR A 278 -15.36 -5.41 -11.12
N ILE A 279 -15.99 -6.38 -10.47
CA ILE A 279 -17.36 -6.27 -9.95
C ILE A 279 -17.26 -6.29 -8.44
N ASN A 280 -17.66 -5.19 -7.81
CA ASN A 280 -17.49 -4.93 -6.39
C ASN A 280 -18.83 -5.03 -5.65
N ILE A 281 -18.81 -5.65 -4.47
CA ILE A 281 -19.85 -5.51 -3.45
C ILE A 281 -19.19 -4.95 -2.19
N LYS A 282 -19.72 -3.84 -1.68
CA LYS A 282 -19.21 -3.22 -0.45
C LYS A 282 -19.58 -4.09 0.75
N THR A 283 -18.62 -4.36 1.62
CA THR A 283 -18.83 -5.09 2.89
C THR A 283 -18.16 -4.35 4.04
N PRO A 284 -18.50 -4.65 5.31
CA PRO A 284 -17.88 -3.99 6.47
C PRO A 284 -16.35 -4.12 6.45
N ALA A 285 -15.68 -3.07 6.91
CA ALA A 285 -14.23 -3.13 7.11
C ALA A 285 -13.92 -3.99 8.34
N LEU A 286 -12.95 -4.91 8.21
CA LEU A 286 -12.50 -5.75 9.31
C LEU A 286 -11.23 -5.16 9.93
N ASP A 287 -11.29 -4.85 11.22
CA ASP A 287 -10.10 -4.56 12.00
C ASP A 287 -9.47 -5.86 12.50
N HIS A 288 -8.50 -6.37 11.74
CA HIS A 288 -7.71 -7.56 12.10
C HIS A 288 -6.99 -7.50 13.46
N LEU A 289 -6.92 -6.33 14.12
CA LEU A 289 -6.39 -6.19 15.46
C LEU A 289 -7.43 -6.46 16.56
N ALA A 290 -8.72 -6.47 16.22
CA ALA A 290 -9.80 -6.78 17.13
C ALA A 290 -9.90 -8.30 17.39
N GLU A 291 -10.56 -8.66 18.50
CA GLU A 291 -10.87 -10.05 18.84
C GLU A 291 -11.74 -10.70 17.76
N PHE A 292 -11.41 -11.93 17.35
CA PHE A 292 -12.07 -12.59 16.23
C PHE A 292 -13.59 -12.76 16.44
N SER A 293 -14.03 -12.98 17.68
CA SER A 293 -15.45 -13.10 18.02
C SER A 293 -16.25 -11.83 17.72
N VAL A 294 -15.60 -10.66 17.70
CA VAL A 294 -16.23 -9.38 17.32
C VAL A 294 -16.37 -9.27 15.80
N LEU A 295 -15.43 -9.87 15.06
CA LEU A 295 -15.37 -9.81 13.59
C LEU A 295 -16.24 -10.87 12.90
N GLU A 296 -16.69 -11.90 13.63
CA GLU A 296 -17.32 -13.08 13.05
C GLU A 296 -18.56 -12.74 12.21
N SER A 297 -19.44 -11.85 12.69
CA SER A 297 -20.65 -11.45 11.96
C SER A 297 -20.33 -10.74 10.64
N ASP A 298 -19.39 -9.79 10.68
CA ASP A 298 -19.00 -9.00 9.53
C ASP A 298 -18.24 -9.86 8.51
N LEU A 299 -17.45 -10.81 9.00
CA LEU A 299 -16.77 -11.79 8.18
C LEU A 299 -17.77 -12.73 7.48
N LEU A 300 -18.82 -13.20 8.17
CA LEU A 300 -19.88 -14.00 7.56
C LEU A 300 -20.59 -13.23 6.46
N ILE A 301 -20.88 -11.94 6.66
CA ILE A 301 -21.44 -11.06 5.64
C ILE A 301 -20.52 -11.02 4.42
N SER A 302 -19.22 -10.80 4.61
CA SER A 302 -18.24 -10.78 3.51
C SER A 302 -18.14 -12.12 2.78
N LEU A 303 -18.12 -13.25 3.49
CA LEU A 303 -18.11 -14.59 2.87
C LEU A 303 -19.39 -14.87 2.07
N GLN A 304 -20.54 -14.40 2.55
CA GLN A 304 -21.80 -14.49 1.81
C GLN A 304 -21.76 -13.66 0.51
N GLN A 305 -21.17 -12.46 0.53
CA GLN A 305 -21.02 -11.64 -0.67
C GLN A 305 -20.00 -12.22 -1.67
N LEU A 306 -18.93 -12.84 -1.18
CA LEU A 306 -18.00 -13.60 -2.03
C LEU A 306 -18.71 -14.76 -2.74
N ASP A 307 -19.56 -15.51 -2.03
CA ASP A 307 -20.31 -16.61 -2.65
C ASP A 307 -21.37 -16.10 -3.64
N ARG A 308 -21.96 -14.93 -3.38
CA ARG A 308 -22.85 -14.27 -4.33
C ARG A 308 -22.13 -13.85 -5.61
N LEU A 309 -20.94 -13.27 -5.50
CA LEU A 309 -20.07 -12.98 -6.66
C LEU A 309 -19.64 -14.25 -7.39
N ARG A 310 -19.40 -15.35 -6.67
CA ARG A 310 -19.13 -16.66 -7.26
C ARG A 310 -20.31 -17.15 -8.10
N LEU A 311 -21.52 -17.08 -7.56
CA LEU A 311 -22.74 -17.50 -8.25
C LEU A 311 -23.03 -16.62 -9.46
N PHE A 312 -22.83 -15.31 -9.33
CA PHE A 312 -22.91 -14.36 -10.43
C PHE A 312 -21.95 -14.76 -11.57
N ALA A 313 -20.67 -14.98 -11.27
CA ALA A 313 -19.68 -15.40 -12.27
C ALA A 313 -20.02 -16.75 -12.93
N LEU A 314 -20.61 -17.69 -12.18
CA LEU A 314 -20.95 -19.02 -12.68
C LEU A 314 -22.29 -19.10 -13.40
N ASN A 315 -23.11 -18.05 -13.37
CA ASN A 315 -24.32 -17.96 -14.19
C ASN A 315 -23.95 -18.12 -15.67
N GLU A 316 -24.66 -18.97 -16.42
CA GLU A 316 -24.29 -19.34 -17.78
C GLU A 316 -24.18 -18.14 -18.73
N ASN A 317 -25.09 -17.16 -18.61
CA ASN A 317 -25.07 -15.95 -19.42
C ASN A 317 -23.84 -15.09 -19.10
N VAL A 318 -23.63 -14.82 -17.80
CA VAL A 318 -22.49 -14.02 -17.32
C VAL A 318 -21.17 -14.69 -17.68
N ARG A 319 -21.06 -16.00 -17.47
CA ARG A 319 -19.88 -16.80 -17.82
C ARG A 319 -19.60 -16.76 -19.32
N GLY A 320 -20.65 -16.84 -20.14
CA GLY A 320 -20.55 -16.71 -21.60
C GLY A 320 -19.97 -15.36 -22.01
N LEU A 321 -20.46 -14.26 -21.44
CA LEU A 321 -19.96 -12.92 -21.67
C LEU A 321 -18.49 -12.78 -21.24
N ILE A 322 -18.14 -13.27 -20.05
CA ILE A 322 -16.76 -13.22 -19.56
C ILE A 322 -15.82 -14.01 -20.49
N ASN A 323 -16.19 -15.22 -20.89
CA ASN A 323 -15.37 -16.07 -21.77
C ASN A 323 -15.13 -15.45 -23.16
N GLN A 324 -16.02 -14.61 -23.67
CA GLN A 324 -15.84 -13.90 -24.95
C GLN A 324 -14.81 -12.78 -24.89
N HIS A 325 -14.43 -12.34 -23.68
CA HIS A 325 -13.61 -11.16 -23.45
C HIS A 325 -12.31 -11.44 -22.71
N ILE A 326 -12.06 -12.67 -22.25
CA ILE A 326 -10.80 -13.06 -21.58
C ILE A 326 -9.78 -13.66 -22.53
#